data_AF-A0A0D7KMU9-F1
#
_entry.id   AF-A0A0D7KMU9-F1
#
_cell.length_a   1.000
_cell.length_b   1.000
_cell.length_c   1.000
_cell.angle_alpha   90.00
_cell.angle_beta   90.00
_cell.angle_gamma   90.00
#
_symmetry.space_group_name_H-M   'P 1'
#
loop_
_entity.id
_entity.type
_entity.pdbx_description
1 polymer ?
#
loop_
_entity_poly.entity_id
_entity_poly.type
_entity_poly.pdbx_seq_one_letter_code
_entity_poly.pdbx_strand_id
1 'polypeptide(L)'
;MKRKLQVYISSTFSDLVEERYTAVEAVRKAGHIPAGVELFFKETPMSIRKRWIDESDIYILILGGFYGLTLRDDESKSYTHWEYDYAGEIGKPRFAFVVTDEALRQKPYDFVVGEYYERLQEFKQSVFEEVPTYYVEDIQHIKMVMRDQLPEYERREDLHGWISAKDVPDVQKLLEENASLLRENAKLQAELEKNKRGNQ
;
A
#
# COMPACT_ATOMS: atom_id res chain seq x y z
N MET A 1 13.43 15.59 4.82
CA MET A 1 12.10 15.21 5.36
C MET A 1 12.11 13.72 5.61
N LYS A 2 11.51 13.24 6.71
CA LYS A 2 11.36 11.80 6.93
C LYS A 2 10.02 11.34 6.36
N ARG A 3 10.05 10.81 5.13
CA ARG A 3 8.89 10.24 4.44
C ARG A 3 8.48 8.91 5.11
N LYS A 4 7.17 8.67 5.24
CA LYS A 4 6.62 7.39 5.73
C LYS A 4 5.68 6.82 4.69
N LEU A 5 5.91 5.61 4.22
CA LEU A 5 4.96 4.96 3.33
C LEU A 5 3.75 4.46 4.13
N GLN A 6 2.56 4.52 3.54
CA GLN A 6 1.39 3.81 4.01
C GLN A 6 1.28 2.46 3.30
N VAL A 7 1.10 1.39 4.06
CA VAL A 7 1.13 0.01 3.57
C VAL A 7 -0.20 -0.64 3.89
N TYR A 8 -0.99 -0.94 2.85
CA TYR A 8 -2.24 -1.68 2.99
C TYR A 8 -1.96 -3.17 3.14
N ILE A 9 -2.45 -3.80 4.20
CA ILE A 9 -2.28 -5.24 4.45
C ILE A 9 -3.63 -5.94 4.31
N SER A 10 -3.76 -6.79 3.30
CA SER A 10 -4.93 -7.61 3.02
C SER A 10 -4.68 -9.09 3.37
N SER A 11 -5.71 -9.75 3.90
CA SER A 11 -5.74 -11.20 4.14
C SER A 11 -7.13 -11.63 4.61
N THR A 12 -7.36 -12.94 4.70
CA THR A 12 -8.43 -13.54 5.52
C THR A 12 -8.12 -13.44 7.01
N PHE A 13 -9.12 -13.27 7.87
CA PHE A 13 -8.87 -12.91 9.27
C PHE A 13 -8.52 -14.13 10.14
N SER A 14 -9.47 -15.04 10.32
CA SER A 14 -9.44 -16.07 11.37
C SER A 14 -8.23 -17.01 11.30
N ASP A 15 -7.76 -17.35 10.10
CA ASP A 15 -6.63 -18.27 9.90
C ASP A 15 -5.26 -17.61 9.90
N LEU A 16 -5.19 -16.27 9.75
CA LEU A 16 -3.95 -15.51 9.53
C LEU A 16 -3.71 -14.40 10.55
N VAL A 17 -4.21 -14.57 11.78
CA VAL A 17 -4.08 -13.55 12.84
C VAL A 17 -2.60 -13.25 13.13
N GLU A 18 -1.78 -14.29 13.30
CA GLU A 18 -0.36 -14.13 13.66
C GLU A 18 0.47 -13.53 12.52
N GLU A 19 0.22 -13.99 11.29
CA GLU A 19 0.89 -13.52 10.09
C GLU A 19 0.61 -12.04 9.83
N ARG A 20 -0.67 -11.66 9.92
CA ARG A 20 -1.09 -10.26 9.76
C ARG A 20 -0.51 -9.36 10.86
N TYR A 21 -0.61 -9.78 12.12
CA TYR A 21 -0.04 -9.01 13.23
C TYR A 21 1.47 -8.81 13.04
N THR A 22 2.17 -9.84 12.58
CA THR A 22 3.60 -9.78 12.28
C THR A 22 3.90 -8.79 11.15
N ALA A 23 3.10 -8.79 10.07
CA ALA A 23 3.26 -7.83 8.98
C ALA A 23 3.03 -6.39 9.45
N VAL A 24 1.98 -6.15 10.24
CA VAL A 24 1.69 -4.82 10.83
C VAL A 24 2.82 -4.36 11.74
N GLU A 25 3.32 -5.24 12.60
CA GLU A 25 4.44 -4.93 13.48
C GLU A 25 5.70 -4.59 12.67
N ALA A 26 5.97 -5.31 11.57
CA ALA A 26 7.09 -5.07 10.70
C ALA A 26 7.01 -3.70 10.00
N VAL A 27 5.84 -3.33 9.46
CA VAL A 27 5.60 -1.99 8.88
C VAL A 27 5.87 -0.90 9.92
N ARG A 28 5.33 -1.07 11.14
CA ARG A 28 5.52 -0.10 12.23
C ARG A 28 7.00 0.00 12.64
N LYS A 29 7.71 -1.13 12.75
CA LYS A 29 9.14 -1.17 13.10
C LYS A 29 10.02 -0.52 12.03
N ALA A 30 9.64 -0.63 10.75
CA ALA A 30 10.27 0.09 9.66
C ALA A 30 9.99 1.62 9.67
N GLY A 31 9.10 2.09 10.54
CA GLY A 31 8.75 3.51 10.64
C GLY A 31 7.68 3.98 9.66
N HIS A 32 7.01 3.03 9.00
CA HIS A 32 5.92 3.24 8.06
C HIS A 32 4.55 3.12 8.75
N ILE A 33 3.48 3.37 8.00
CA ILE A 33 2.10 3.44 8.51
C ILE A 33 1.34 2.20 8.01
N PRO A 34 0.98 1.25 8.88
CA PRO A 34 0.11 0.16 8.47
C PRO A 34 -1.33 0.67 8.26
N ALA A 35 -1.96 0.24 7.18
CA ALA A 35 -3.36 0.46 6.86
C ALA A 35 -4.04 -0.89 6.57
N GLY A 36 -5.34 -0.97 6.83
CA GLY A 36 -6.08 -2.21 6.67
C GLY A 36 -7.21 -2.32 7.69
N VAL A 37 -7.93 -3.43 7.60
CA VAL A 37 -9.24 -3.63 8.24
C VAL A 37 -9.19 -3.89 9.76
N GLU A 38 -8.11 -3.50 10.42
CA GLU A 38 -7.88 -3.80 11.85
C GLU A 38 -8.71 -2.93 12.81
N LEU A 39 -9.33 -1.87 12.33
CA LEU A 39 -10.07 -0.92 13.16
C LEU A 39 -11.57 -1.29 13.21
N PHE A 40 -11.93 -2.13 14.18
CA PHE A 40 -13.19 -2.06 14.94
C PHE A 40 -14.54 -2.37 14.26
N PHE A 41 -14.61 -2.81 13.01
CA PHE A 41 -15.90 -3.12 12.38
C PHE A 41 -16.11 -4.63 12.17
N LYS A 42 -17.29 -5.14 12.55
CA LYS A 42 -17.77 -6.47 12.16
C LYS A 42 -17.73 -6.64 10.64
N GLU A 43 -17.98 -5.56 9.92
CA GLU A 43 -17.84 -5.46 8.48
C GLU A 43 -17.40 -4.05 8.10
N THR A 44 -16.34 -3.96 7.31
CA THR A 44 -15.90 -2.67 6.77
C THR A 44 -16.62 -2.42 5.45
N PRO A 45 -17.26 -1.25 5.27
CA PRO A 45 -17.85 -0.86 4.00
C PRO A 45 -16.85 -0.87 2.84
N MET A 46 -17.32 -1.20 1.64
CA MET A 46 -16.50 -1.19 0.41
C MET A 46 -15.85 0.17 0.14
N SER A 47 -16.57 1.26 0.44
CA SER A 47 -16.04 2.63 0.29
C SER A 47 -14.83 2.90 1.18
N ILE A 48 -14.80 2.33 2.38
CA ILE A 48 -13.66 2.48 3.32
C ILE A 48 -12.48 1.65 2.84
N ARG A 49 -12.70 0.40 2.41
CA ARG A 49 -11.64 -0.43 1.81
C ARG A 49 -10.99 0.27 0.63
N LYS A 50 -11.81 0.73 -0.32
CA LYS A 50 -11.37 1.46 -1.51
C LYS A 50 -10.50 2.65 -1.14
N ARG A 51 -10.99 3.50 -0.24
CA ARG A 51 -10.27 4.68 0.24
C ARG A 51 -8.92 4.33 0.88
N TRP A 52 -8.86 3.32 1.73
CA TRP A 52 -7.59 2.93 2.35
C TRP A 52 -6.59 2.35 1.36
N ILE A 53 -7.06 1.63 0.33
CA ILE A 53 -6.19 1.19 -0.76
C ILE A 53 -5.70 2.40 -1.56
N ASP A 54 -6.59 3.34 -1.90
CA ASP A 54 -6.25 4.57 -2.63
C ASP A 54 -5.19 5.41 -1.91
N GLU A 55 -5.33 5.58 -0.59
CA GLU A 55 -4.41 6.35 0.26
C GLU A 55 -3.08 5.63 0.55
N SER A 56 -2.97 4.34 0.23
CA SER A 56 -1.76 3.55 0.49
C SER A 56 -0.76 3.62 -0.65
N ASP A 57 0.53 3.59 -0.32
CA ASP A 57 1.65 3.56 -1.28
C ASP A 57 1.96 2.15 -1.74
N ILE A 58 1.80 1.16 -0.86
CA ILE A 58 2.11 -0.25 -1.12
C ILE A 58 0.91 -1.10 -0.71
N TYR A 59 0.64 -2.16 -1.46
CA TYR A 59 -0.32 -3.19 -1.09
C TYR A 59 0.38 -4.53 -0.82
N ILE A 60 0.08 -5.14 0.32
CA ILE A 60 0.60 -6.45 0.70
C ILE A 60 -0.58 -7.40 0.85
N LEU A 61 -0.50 -8.53 0.16
CA LEU A 61 -1.44 -9.64 0.32
C LEU A 61 -0.81 -10.72 1.19
N ILE A 62 -1.58 -11.33 2.09
CA ILE A 62 -1.22 -12.57 2.77
C ILE A 62 -2.28 -13.62 2.46
N LEU A 63 -1.89 -14.71 1.81
CA LEU A 63 -2.77 -15.82 1.46
C LEU A 63 -2.54 -17.00 2.40
N GLY A 64 -3.65 -17.56 2.87
CA GLY A 64 -3.69 -18.69 3.77
C GLY A 64 -4.40 -19.88 3.15
N GLY A 65 -5.23 -20.54 3.96
CA GLY A 65 -6.01 -21.69 3.55
C GLY A 65 -7.48 -21.37 3.24
N PHE A 66 -7.94 -20.15 3.54
CA PHE A 66 -9.29 -19.71 3.19
C PHE A 66 -9.31 -18.70 2.03
N TYR A 67 -10.34 -18.79 1.19
CA TYR A 67 -10.61 -17.81 0.14
C TYR A 67 -11.11 -16.46 0.71
N GLY A 68 -11.78 -16.53 1.86
CA GLY A 68 -12.43 -15.38 2.50
C GLY A 68 -13.93 -15.31 2.22
N LEU A 69 -14.59 -14.33 2.84
CA LEU A 69 -16.02 -14.09 2.63
C LEU A 69 -16.26 -13.47 1.25
N THR A 70 -17.26 -13.97 0.54
CA THR A 70 -17.75 -13.42 -0.73
C THR A 70 -18.34 -12.02 -0.56
N LEU A 71 -18.33 -11.22 -1.63
CA LEU A 71 -19.02 -9.92 -1.61
C LEU A 71 -20.52 -10.16 -1.47
N ARG A 72 -21.20 -9.28 -0.74
CA ARG A 72 -22.65 -9.38 -0.50
C ARG A 72 -23.49 -9.27 -1.77
N ASP A 73 -23.04 -8.43 -2.71
CA ASP A 73 -23.77 -8.14 -3.94
C ASP A 73 -23.22 -8.93 -5.15
N ASP A 74 -22.10 -9.64 -4.98
CA ASP A 74 -21.42 -10.40 -6.03
C ASP A 74 -20.59 -11.55 -5.43
N GLU A 75 -21.14 -12.75 -5.48
CA GLU A 75 -20.48 -13.94 -4.94
C GLU A 75 -19.32 -14.47 -5.80
N SER A 76 -18.99 -13.83 -6.93
CA SER A 76 -17.89 -14.26 -7.79
C SER A 76 -16.52 -14.13 -7.11
N LYS A 77 -16.35 -13.13 -6.22
CA LYS A 77 -15.08 -12.83 -5.56
C LYS A 77 -15.23 -12.71 -4.06
N SER A 78 -14.17 -13.06 -3.33
CA SER A 78 -14.04 -12.68 -1.92
C SER A 78 -13.66 -11.22 -1.77
N TYR A 79 -13.89 -10.63 -0.59
CA TYR A 79 -13.40 -9.28 -0.29
C TYR A 79 -11.90 -9.15 -0.51
N THR A 80 -11.12 -10.14 -0.07
CA THR A 80 -9.65 -10.16 -0.23
C THR A 80 -9.25 -10.23 -1.70
N HIS A 81 -9.91 -11.05 -2.51
CA HIS A 81 -9.67 -11.13 -3.95
C HIS A 81 -10.01 -9.79 -4.63
N TRP A 82 -11.17 -9.21 -4.30
CA TRP A 82 -11.56 -7.91 -4.85
C TRP A 82 -10.57 -6.79 -4.47
N GLU A 83 -10.10 -6.75 -3.22
CA GLU A 83 -9.09 -5.78 -2.78
C GLU A 83 -7.79 -5.91 -3.58
N TYR A 84 -7.37 -7.14 -3.86
CA TYR A 84 -6.16 -7.41 -4.65
C TYR A 84 -6.30 -6.88 -6.06
N ASP A 85 -7.40 -7.21 -6.75
CA ASP A 85 -7.67 -6.76 -8.11
C ASP A 85 -7.73 -5.24 -8.16
N TYR A 86 -8.49 -4.62 -7.27
CA TYR A 86 -8.64 -3.17 -7.21
C TYR A 86 -7.30 -2.45 -7.03
N ALA A 87 -6.43 -2.98 -6.15
CA ALA A 87 -5.08 -2.44 -5.98
C ALA A 87 -4.24 -2.54 -7.26
N GLY A 88 -4.42 -3.61 -8.03
CA GLY A 88 -3.78 -3.79 -9.35
C GLY A 88 -4.31 -2.83 -10.41
N GLU A 89 -5.63 -2.69 -10.50
CA GLU A 89 -6.32 -1.80 -11.44
C GLU A 89 -5.87 -0.35 -11.31
N ILE A 90 -5.67 0.13 -10.08
CA ILE A 90 -5.20 1.51 -9.83
C ILE A 90 -3.67 1.62 -9.81
N GLY A 91 -2.95 0.55 -10.14
CA GLY A 91 -1.49 0.55 -10.30
C GLY A 91 -0.70 0.64 -8.99
N LYS A 92 -1.26 0.21 -7.85
CA LYS A 92 -0.47 0.13 -6.62
C LYS A 92 0.64 -0.90 -6.80
N PRO A 93 1.88 -0.63 -6.36
CA PRO A 93 2.88 -1.67 -6.22
C PRO A 93 2.43 -2.71 -5.18
N ARG A 94 2.52 -3.99 -5.56
CA ARG A 94 2.01 -5.11 -4.76
C ARG A 94 3.05 -6.22 -4.62
N PHE A 95 3.00 -6.94 -3.51
CA PHE A 95 3.62 -8.25 -3.36
C PHE A 95 2.80 -9.12 -2.40
N ALA A 96 3.03 -10.43 -2.43
CA ALA A 96 2.24 -11.38 -1.67
C ALA A 96 3.09 -12.29 -0.77
N PHE A 97 2.52 -12.64 0.37
CA PHE A 97 2.94 -13.76 1.20
C PHE A 97 1.98 -14.92 0.99
N VAL A 98 2.50 -16.14 0.90
CA VAL A 98 1.67 -17.34 0.81
C VAL A 98 2.10 -18.33 1.88
N VAL A 99 1.22 -18.61 2.83
CA VAL A 99 1.46 -19.62 3.86
C VAL A 99 1.53 -21.00 3.20
N THR A 100 2.60 -21.72 3.49
CA THR A 100 2.85 -23.05 2.94
C THR A 100 1.82 -24.06 3.44
N ASP A 101 1.57 -25.10 2.66
CA ASP A 101 0.64 -26.16 3.07
C ASP A 101 1.14 -26.87 4.34
N GLU A 102 2.46 -27.00 4.51
CA GLU A 102 3.11 -27.51 5.73
C GLU A 102 2.76 -26.69 6.97
N ALA A 103 2.79 -25.36 6.85
CA ALA A 103 2.44 -24.45 7.94
C ALA A 103 0.92 -24.42 8.19
N LEU A 104 0.10 -24.46 7.13
CA LEU A 104 -1.35 -24.53 7.26
C LEU A 104 -1.79 -25.82 7.98
N ARG A 105 -1.18 -26.97 7.70
CA ARG A 105 -1.49 -28.25 8.39
C ARG A 105 -1.24 -28.22 9.90
N GLN A 106 -0.49 -27.24 10.41
CA GLN A 106 -0.24 -27.07 11.84
C GLN A 106 -1.32 -26.22 12.54
N LYS A 107 -2.18 -25.54 11.78
CA LYS A 107 -3.26 -24.70 12.31
C LYS A 107 -4.51 -25.54 12.61
N PRO A 108 -5.37 -25.12 13.55
CA PRO A 108 -6.52 -25.91 14.02
C PRO A 108 -7.74 -25.84 13.09
N TYR A 109 -7.54 -25.66 11.78
CA TYR A 109 -8.59 -25.49 10.79
C TYR A 109 -8.48 -26.55 9.69
N ASP A 110 -9.63 -26.97 9.17
CA ASP A 110 -9.68 -27.81 7.97
C ASP A 110 -9.80 -26.93 6.72
N PHE A 111 -8.71 -26.88 5.96
CA PHE A 111 -8.60 -26.04 4.76
C PHE A 111 -8.95 -26.78 3.46
N VAL A 112 -9.13 -28.11 3.51
CA VAL A 112 -9.28 -28.95 2.30
C VAL A 112 -10.75 -29.17 1.91
N VAL A 113 -11.69 -28.93 2.83
CA VAL A 113 -13.12 -29.26 2.67
C VAL A 113 -13.99 -28.01 2.38
N GLY A 114 -13.39 -26.92 1.92
CA GLY A 114 -14.09 -25.66 1.69
C GLY A 114 -14.80 -25.57 0.32
N GLU A 115 -16.04 -25.08 0.32
CA GLU A 115 -16.83 -24.72 -0.88
C GLU A 115 -16.05 -23.83 -1.88
N TYR A 116 -15.10 -23.05 -1.37
CA TYR A 116 -14.32 -22.08 -2.15
C TYR A 116 -12.87 -22.51 -2.42
N TYR A 117 -12.52 -23.79 -2.22
CA TYR A 117 -11.14 -24.26 -2.36
C TYR A 117 -10.60 -24.05 -3.78
N GLU A 118 -11.38 -24.41 -4.82
CA GLU A 118 -10.96 -24.22 -6.22
C GLU A 118 -10.70 -22.74 -6.54
N ARG A 119 -11.60 -21.84 -6.10
CA ARG A 119 -11.43 -20.38 -6.29
C ARG A 119 -10.20 -19.84 -5.56
N LEU A 120 -9.85 -20.40 -4.40
CA LEU A 120 -8.61 -20.05 -3.71
C LEU A 120 -7.39 -20.49 -4.51
N GLN A 121 -7.40 -21.69 -5.12
CA GLN A 121 -6.28 -22.15 -5.94
C GLN A 121 -6.10 -21.30 -7.19
N GLU A 122 -7.20 -20.97 -7.89
CA GLU A 122 -7.19 -20.05 -9.03
C GLU A 122 -6.65 -18.67 -8.63
N PHE A 123 -7.09 -18.14 -7.49
CA PHE A 123 -6.61 -16.87 -6.99
C PHE A 123 -5.11 -16.90 -6.63
N LYS A 124 -4.65 -17.95 -5.94
CA LYS A 124 -3.22 -18.16 -5.66
C LYS A 124 -2.41 -18.17 -6.96
N GLN A 125 -2.91 -18.87 -7.99
CA GLN A 125 -2.25 -18.95 -9.28
C GLN A 125 -2.13 -17.58 -9.97
N SER A 126 -3.21 -16.79 -10.01
CA SER A 126 -3.18 -15.42 -10.55
C SER A 126 -2.15 -14.55 -9.83
N VAL A 127 -2.11 -14.63 -8.50
CA VAL A 127 -1.17 -13.86 -7.68
C VAL A 127 0.28 -14.25 -7.99
N PHE A 128 0.58 -15.54 -8.16
CA PHE A 128 1.92 -16.01 -8.50
C PHE A 128 2.41 -15.50 -9.86
N GLU A 129 1.51 -15.32 -10.82
CA GLU A 129 1.84 -14.86 -12.17
C GLU A 129 2.05 -13.34 -12.24
N GLU A 130 1.37 -12.59 -11.38
CA GLU A 130 1.34 -11.12 -11.45
C GLU A 130 2.36 -10.42 -10.54
N VAL A 131 2.66 -10.98 -9.36
CA VAL A 131 3.43 -10.26 -8.33
C VAL A 131 4.50 -11.12 -7.66
N PRO A 132 5.59 -10.50 -7.16
CA PRO A 132 6.55 -11.20 -6.31
C PRO A 132 5.83 -11.86 -5.14
N THR A 133 6.10 -13.15 -4.96
CA THR A 133 5.43 -13.96 -3.95
C THR A 133 6.45 -14.66 -3.06
N TYR A 134 6.21 -14.64 -1.76
CA TYR A 134 7.10 -15.16 -0.73
C TYR A 134 6.41 -16.22 0.13
N TYR A 135 7.00 -17.41 0.21
CA TYR A 135 6.45 -18.51 0.98
C TYR A 135 6.71 -18.35 2.49
N VAL A 136 5.67 -18.53 3.28
CA VAL A 136 5.69 -18.39 4.74
C VAL A 136 5.59 -19.79 5.36
N GLU A 137 6.72 -20.26 5.89
CA GLU A 137 6.78 -21.47 6.72
C GLU A 137 6.56 -21.12 8.20
N ASP A 138 7.02 -19.94 8.60
CA ASP A 138 6.80 -19.35 9.92
C ASP A 138 6.75 -17.82 9.87
N ILE A 139 6.42 -17.20 11.01
CA ILE A 139 6.35 -15.74 11.15
C ILE A 139 7.70 -15.02 10.95
N GLN A 140 8.84 -15.71 11.06
CA GLN A 140 10.16 -15.09 10.85
C GLN A 140 10.39 -14.80 9.37
N HIS A 141 9.86 -15.62 8.46
CA HIS A 141 9.92 -15.34 7.03
C HIS A 141 9.26 -14.00 6.68
N ILE A 142 8.08 -13.70 7.26
CA ILE A 142 7.43 -12.40 7.07
C ILE A 142 8.34 -11.26 7.53
N LYS A 143 8.94 -11.38 8.73
CA LYS A 143 9.85 -10.34 9.26
C LYS A 143 11.07 -10.13 8.36
N MET A 144 11.65 -11.21 7.85
CA MET A 144 12.81 -11.17 6.97
C MET A 144 12.47 -10.46 5.66
N VAL A 145 11.42 -10.91 4.97
CA VAL A 145 10.99 -10.31 3.69
C VAL A 145 10.62 -8.85 3.89
N MET A 146 9.88 -8.52 4.96
CA MET A 146 9.51 -7.12 5.24
C MET A 146 10.72 -6.23 5.49
N ARG A 147 11.73 -6.72 6.22
CA ARG A 147 12.99 -6.01 6.45
C ARG A 147 13.74 -5.74 5.14
N ASP A 148 13.66 -6.66 4.19
CA ASP A 148 14.41 -6.56 2.93
C ASP A 148 13.63 -5.76 1.88
N GLN A 149 12.30 -5.91 1.80
CA GLN A 149 11.45 -5.26 0.79
C GLN A 149 11.09 -3.81 1.11
N LEU A 150 10.74 -3.48 2.36
CA LEU A 150 10.29 -2.12 2.69
C LEU A 150 11.34 -1.04 2.37
N PRO A 151 12.65 -1.26 2.62
CA PRO A 151 13.68 -0.30 2.20
C PRO A 151 13.78 -0.10 0.68
N GLU A 152 13.50 -1.13 -0.13
CA GLU A 152 13.47 -0.99 -1.60
C GLU A 152 12.33 -0.06 -2.02
N TYR A 153 11.13 -0.27 -1.47
CA TYR A 153 9.99 0.62 -1.72
C TYR A 153 10.23 2.02 -1.16
N GLU A 154 10.86 2.16 0.00
CA GLU A 154 11.23 3.47 0.56
C GLU A 154 12.18 4.25 -0.35
N ARG A 155 12.92 3.61 -1.26
CA ARG A 155 13.79 4.30 -2.22
C ARG A 155 13.11 4.67 -3.54
N ARG A 156 11.89 4.19 -3.78
CA ARG A 156 11.12 4.54 -4.98
C ARG A 156 10.71 6.01 -4.98
N GLU A 157 10.93 6.69 -6.10
CA GLU A 157 10.57 8.11 -6.28
C GLU A 157 9.09 8.28 -6.64
N ASP A 158 8.48 7.27 -7.25
CA ASP A 158 7.07 7.27 -7.65
C ASP A 158 6.10 7.05 -6.46
N LEU A 159 6.61 6.67 -5.30
CA LEU A 159 5.84 6.57 -4.06
C LEU A 159 5.90 7.87 -3.26
N HIS A 160 4.75 8.43 -2.89
CA HIS A 160 4.71 9.77 -2.30
C HIS A 160 4.84 9.76 -0.77
N GLY A 161 4.17 8.82 -0.11
CA GLY A 161 4.14 8.70 1.33
C GLY A 161 3.61 9.93 2.07
N TRP A 162 3.81 9.89 3.37
CA TRP A 162 3.39 10.88 4.34
C TRP A 162 4.60 11.61 4.92
N ILE A 163 4.48 12.94 5.04
CA ILE A 163 5.43 13.78 5.77
C ILE A 163 4.68 14.51 6.88
N SER A 164 5.37 14.82 7.98
CA SER A 164 4.76 15.63 9.03
C SER A 164 4.47 17.03 8.47
N ALA A 165 3.33 17.62 8.81
CA ALA A 165 3.05 19.02 8.49
C ALA A 165 4.13 19.98 9.02
N LYS A 166 4.85 19.59 10.10
CA LYS A 166 5.99 20.35 10.64
C LYS A 166 7.21 20.35 9.71
N ASP A 167 7.34 19.33 8.87
CA ASP A 167 8.45 19.18 7.93
C ASP A 167 8.13 19.80 6.57
N VAL A 168 6.88 20.21 6.33
CA VAL A 168 6.46 20.92 5.12
C VAL A 168 7.04 22.34 5.18
N PRO A 169 7.86 22.77 4.21
CA PRO A 169 8.36 24.14 4.12
C PRO A 169 7.18 25.09 4.12
N ASP A 170 7.39 26.31 4.59
CA ASP A 170 6.36 27.34 4.53
C ASP A 170 6.05 27.69 3.07
N VAL A 171 5.12 26.93 2.47
CA VAL A 171 4.72 27.06 1.07
C VAL A 171 4.11 28.44 0.84
N GLN A 172 3.46 29.04 1.85
CA GLN A 172 2.93 30.39 1.75
C GLN A 172 4.07 31.40 1.59
N LYS A 173 5.09 31.32 2.46
CA LYS A 173 6.25 32.20 2.34
C LYS A 173 6.98 32.03 1.00
N LEU A 174 7.13 30.80 0.53
CA LEU A 174 7.72 30.52 -0.79
C LEU A 174 6.87 31.08 -1.94
N LEU A 175 5.54 31.00 -1.84
CA LEU A 175 4.62 31.58 -2.84
C LEU A 175 4.67 33.11 -2.83
N GLU A 176 4.75 33.74 -1.66
CA GLU A 176 4.90 35.19 -1.52
C GLU A 176 6.23 35.68 -2.10
N GLU A 177 7.33 34.99 -1.78
CA GLU A 177 8.65 35.27 -2.35
C GLU A 177 8.65 35.12 -3.88
N ASN A 178 8.04 34.05 -4.40
CA ASN A 178 7.95 33.82 -5.85
C ASN A 178 7.10 34.91 -6.54
N ALA A 179 5.98 35.32 -5.94
CA ALA A 179 5.16 36.42 -6.46
C ALA A 179 5.93 37.75 -6.46
N SER A 180 6.75 38.02 -5.44
CA SER A 180 7.62 39.20 -5.39
C SER A 180 8.68 39.16 -6.49
N LEU A 181 9.37 38.02 -6.63
CA LEU A 181 10.39 37.82 -7.66
C LEU A 181 9.82 37.97 -9.08
N LEU A 182 8.61 37.46 -9.34
CA LEU A 182 7.94 37.63 -10.63
C LEU A 182 7.65 39.10 -10.95
N ARG A 183 7.21 39.89 -9.96
CA ARG A 183 6.99 41.35 -10.14
C ARG A 183 8.29 42.08 -10.42
N GLU A 184 9.35 41.76 -9.69
CA GLU A 184 10.65 42.38 -9.87
C GLU A 184 11.26 42.03 -11.23
N ASN A 185 11.14 40.77 -11.66
CA ASN A 185 11.59 40.33 -12.97
C ASN A 185 10.84 41.06 -14.11
N ALA A 186 9.52 41.20 -14.00
CA ALA A 186 8.74 41.99 -14.96
C ALA A 186 9.19 43.46 -15.02
N LYS A 187 9.52 44.07 -13.88
CA LYS A 187 10.02 45.45 -13.82
C LYS A 187 11.40 45.57 -14.47
N LEU A 188 12.33 44.68 -14.14
CA LEU A 188 13.68 44.66 -14.70
C LEU A 188 13.67 44.41 -16.22
N GLN A 189 12.79 43.53 -16.70
CA GLN A 189 12.60 43.32 -18.14
C GLN A 189 12.11 44.59 -18.85
N ALA A 190 11.16 45.31 -18.26
CA ALA A 190 10.68 46.58 -18.81
C ALA A 190 11.79 47.66 -18.84
N GLU A 191 12.62 47.74 -17.80
CA GLU A 191 13.77 48.66 -17.75
C GLU A 191 14.84 48.31 -18.78
N LEU A 192 15.15 47.02 -18.96
CA LEU A 192 16.07 46.55 -19.99
C LEU A 192 15.58 46.91 -21.41
N GLU A 193 14.30 46.69 -21.70
CA GLU A 193 13.71 47.07 -22.99
C GLU A 193 13.76 48.58 -23.22
N LYS A 194 13.55 49.39 -22.17
CA LYS A 194 13.67 50.84 -22.25
C LYS A 194 15.12 51.28 -22.52
N ASN A 195 16.10 50.68 -21.86
CA ASN A 195 17.52 50.99 -22.07
C ASN A 195 18.02 50.55 -23.46
N LYS A 196 17.54 49.42 -23.99
CA LYS A 196 17.85 48.99 -25.37
C LYS A 196 17.35 49.99 -26.42
N ARG A 197 16.14 50.55 -26.21
CA ARG A 197 15.54 51.54 -27.11
C ARG A 197 16.18 52.93 -27.02
N GLY A 198 16.79 53.28 -25.88
CA GLY A 198 17.49 54.56 -25.69
C GLY A 198 18.92 54.58 -26.23
N ASN A 199 19.50 53.42 -26.56
CA ASN A 199 20.86 53.27 -27.10
C ASN A 199 20.89 52.94 -28.61
N GLN A 200 19.74 53.04 -29.30
CA GLN A 200 19.62 53.03 -30.77
C GLN A 200 19.31 54.44 -31.27
#